data_AF-A0A520GYR5-F1
#
_entry.id   AF-A0A520GYR5-F1
#
_cell.length_a   1.000
_cell.length_b   1.000
_cell.length_c   1.000
_cell.angle_alpha   90.00
_cell.angle_beta   90.00
_cell.angle_gamma   90.00
#
_symmetry.space_group_name_H-M   'P 1'
#
loop_
_entity.id
_entity.type
_entity.pdbx_description
1 polymer ?
#
loop_
_entity_poly.entity_id
_entity_poly.type
_entity_poly.pdbx_seq_one_letter_code
_entity_poly.pdbx_strand_id
1 'polypeptide(L)'
;TILRDTNKDGKPDTKETFLTNGLNQPFGMLVIGKWFYVANTDALLRFPYEPGQMKITGKPEKIADLPAGKVNQHWTRNLIANADNSKIYVAVGCGTNIGEKGMEHEIMKASILEMNPDGSGIRIYASGLRNPVGMGWAPGTKTLWTAVNERDGLGDELVPDYLTSVKENGFYGWPYSYWGNHIDTRVKEMKPEMLDNVVVPDVDLGSHTASLGLAFYTGKAFPEKYRNGAFIAQHGSWNRKLLSGYKVVFVPFSNGKAAGPVEDFLTGFVEDPQKDEVYGRPTGIIMLPDGSLLLTDDKTNTIWRISASGA
;
A
#
# COMPACT_ATOMS: atom_id res chain seq x y z
N THR A 1 15.91 9.30 -2.48
CA THR A 1 16.21 10.74 -2.68
C THR A 1 15.56 11.52 -1.58
N ILE A 2 16.20 12.59 -1.09
CA ILE A 2 15.58 13.58 -0.21
C ILE A 2 15.29 14.84 -1.03
N LEU A 3 14.10 15.39 -0.85
CA LEU A 3 13.67 16.66 -1.40
C LEU A 3 13.38 17.60 -0.24
N ARG A 4 13.90 18.82 -0.28
CA ARG A 4 13.65 19.82 0.78
C ARG A 4 13.23 21.14 0.15
N ASP A 5 12.06 21.61 0.58
CA ASP A 5 11.52 22.93 0.31
C ASP A 5 11.79 23.79 1.56
N THR A 6 12.75 24.72 1.46
CA THR A 6 13.23 25.56 2.57
C THR A 6 12.45 26.87 2.70
N ASN A 7 11.82 27.32 1.62
CA ASN A 7 11.06 28.57 1.58
C ASN A 7 9.53 28.34 1.67
N LYS A 8 9.08 27.07 1.63
CA LYS A 8 7.69 26.61 1.68
C LYS A 8 6.84 27.08 0.50
N ASP A 9 7.44 27.23 -0.68
CA ASP A 9 6.73 27.61 -1.91
C ASP A 9 6.11 26.41 -2.66
N GLY A 10 6.29 25.19 -2.14
CA GLY A 10 5.81 23.95 -2.71
C GLY A 10 6.75 23.33 -3.74
N LYS A 11 7.93 23.90 -3.96
CA LYS A 11 8.98 23.40 -4.84
C LYS A 11 10.23 23.07 -4.03
N PRO A 12 10.89 21.92 -4.28
CA PRO A 12 12.10 21.60 -3.54
C PRO A 12 13.29 22.44 -4.02
N ASP A 13 13.91 23.18 -3.10
CA ASP A 13 15.19 23.87 -3.31
C ASP A 13 16.37 22.88 -3.38
N THR A 14 16.25 21.77 -2.65
CA THR A 14 17.30 20.75 -2.55
C THR A 14 16.80 19.39 -3.04
N LYS A 15 17.62 18.72 -3.84
CA LYS A 15 17.43 17.33 -4.26
C LYS A 15 18.75 16.58 -4.10
N GLU A 16 18.81 15.67 -3.14
CA GLU A 16 20.02 14.90 -2.86
C GLU A 16 19.75 13.40 -2.75
N THR A 17 20.76 12.61 -3.07
CA THR A 17 20.72 11.17 -2.83
C THR A 17 20.81 10.92 -1.33
N PHE A 18 19.72 10.39 -0.75
CA PHE A 18 19.58 10.16 0.69
C PHE A 18 20.30 8.88 1.16
N LEU A 19 20.18 7.80 0.41
CA LEU A 19 20.72 6.47 0.73
C LEU A 19 20.97 5.71 -0.56
N THR A 20 22.11 5.03 -0.66
CA THR A 20 22.50 4.18 -1.82
C THR A 20 22.84 2.76 -1.43
N ASN A 21 23.28 2.53 -0.19
CA ASN A 21 23.90 1.28 0.21
C ASN A 21 22.89 0.37 0.92
N GLY A 22 23.02 -0.95 0.71
CA GLY A 22 22.16 -1.94 1.34
C GLY A 22 20.73 -2.00 0.77
N LEU A 23 20.47 -1.40 -0.39
CA LEU A 23 19.16 -1.41 -1.01
C LEU A 23 18.99 -2.63 -1.93
N ASN A 24 17.85 -3.32 -1.80
CA ASN A 24 17.45 -4.41 -2.67
C ASN A 24 15.96 -4.28 -2.98
N GLN A 25 15.65 -3.67 -4.13
CA GLN A 25 14.28 -3.31 -4.56
C GLN A 25 13.45 -2.71 -3.41
N PRO A 26 13.92 -1.63 -2.76
CA PRO A 26 13.24 -1.04 -1.62
C PRO A 26 11.90 -0.42 -2.04
N PHE A 27 10.89 -0.50 -1.17
CA PHE A 27 9.59 0.14 -1.40
C PHE A 27 9.17 1.01 -0.22
N GLY A 28 8.87 0.41 0.93
CA GLY A 28 8.47 1.12 2.13
C GLY A 28 9.66 1.67 2.91
N MET A 29 9.43 2.80 3.58
CA MET A 29 10.38 3.38 4.52
C MET A 29 9.66 4.01 5.72
N LEU A 30 10.32 4.05 6.88
CA LEU A 30 9.74 4.54 8.13
C LEU A 30 10.85 5.15 9.02
N VAL A 31 10.51 6.13 9.85
CA VAL A 31 11.41 6.64 10.90
C VAL A 31 10.79 6.34 12.26
N ILE A 32 11.55 5.72 13.17
CA ILE A 32 11.18 5.56 14.58
C ILE A 32 12.38 5.99 15.45
N GLY A 33 12.23 7.09 16.16
CA GLY A 33 13.28 7.64 17.02
C GLY A 33 14.58 7.87 16.24
N LYS A 34 15.65 7.19 16.64
CA LYS A 34 17.00 7.29 16.02
C LYS A 34 17.25 6.34 14.86
N TRP A 35 16.20 5.72 14.31
CA TRP A 35 16.30 4.68 13.30
C TRP A 35 15.47 5.02 12.07
N PHE A 36 16.11 4.92 10.90
CA PHE A 36 15.45 4.93 9.60
C PHE A 36 15.36 3.50 9.08
N TYR A 37 14.15 3.02 8.83
CA TYR A 37 13.85 1.67 8.37
C TYR A 37 13.61 1.67 6.86
N VAL A 38 14.13 0.65 6.19
CA VAL A 38 13.91 0.41 4.76
C VAL A 38 13.50 -1.04 4.57
N ALA A 39 12.32 -1.23 3.99
CA ALA A 39 11.84 -2.54 3.62
C ALA A 39 12.32 -2.87 2.19
N ASN A 40 13.37 -3.68 2.13
CA ASN A 40 13.79 -4.35 0.90
C ASN A 40 12.87 -5.53 0.62
N THR A 41 12.88 -6.03 -0.61
CA THR A 41 12.08 -7.20 -1.03
C THR A 41 12.30 -8.43 -0.14
N ASP A 42 13.55 -8.65 0.32
CA ASP A 42 14.02 -9.82 1.05
C ASP A 42 14.32 -9.58 2.54
N ALA A 43 14.31 -8.33 3.00
CA ALA A 43 14.68 -8.01 4.36
C ALA A 43 14.15 -6.66 4.84
N LEU A 44 13.96 -6.54 6.16
CA LEU A 44 13.81 -5.25 6.81
C LEU A 44 15.18 -4.81 7.36
N LEU A 45 15.64 -3.66 6.91
CA LEU A 45 16.86 -3.02 7.39
C LEU A 45 16.52 -1.80 8.24
N ARG A 46 17.40 -1.46 9.18
CA ARG A 46 17.41 -0.16 9.85
C ARG A 46 18.79 0.48 9.80
N PHE A 47 18.81 1.81 9.78
CA PHE A 47 20.01 2.63 9.71
C PHE A 47 19.99 3.65 10.85
N PRO A 48 21.13 3.95 11.48
CA PRO A 48 21.22 5.10 12.39
C PRO A 48 20.75 6.36 11.68
N TYR A 49 19.88 7.12 12.35
CA TYR A 49 19.26 8.32 11.80
C TYR A 49 19.17 9.42 12.86
N GLU A 50 19.54 10.63 12.46
CA GLU A 50 19.32 11.85 13.23
C GLU A 50 18.27 12.72 12.52
N PRO A 51 17.27 13.26 13.23
CA PRO A 51 16.28 14.15 12.63
C PRO A 51 16.91 15.30 11.85
N GLY A 52 16.50 15.44 10.59
CA GLY A 52 17.01 16.48 9.69
C GLY A 52 18.26 16.09 8.89
N GLN A 53 18.86 14.92 9.18
CA GLN A 53 19.96 14.36 8.40
C GLN A 53 19.59 14.25 6.91
N MET A 54 20.51 14.67 6.05
CA MET A 54 20.32 14.73 4.59
C MET A 54 20.86 13.53 3.83
N LYS A 55 21.71 12.72 4.48
CA LYS A 55 22.31 11.50 3.93
C LYS A 55 22.52 10.47 5.01
N ILE A 56 22.14 9.22 4.76
CA ILE A 56 22.45 8.09 5.62
C ILE A 56 23.88 7.62 5.32
N THR A 57 24.75 7.72 6.32
CA THR A 57 26.16 7.28 6.25
C THR A 57 26.45 6.07 7.15
N GLY A 58 25.56 5.80 8.12
CA GLY A 58 25.67 4.64 9.00
C GLY A 58 25.48 3.31 8.25
N LYS A 59 26.14 2.26 8.74
CA LYS A 59 25.95 0.90 8.21
C LYS A 59 24.53 0.39 8.56
N PRO A 60 23.86 -0.34 7.66
CA PRO A 60 22.58 -0.97 7.98
C PRO A 60 22.74 -2.11 8.98
N GLU A 61 21.71 -2.29 9.79
CA GLU A 61 21.44 -3.52 10.52
C GLU A 61 20.27 -4.24 9.83
N LYS A 62 20.48 -5.51 9.44
CA LYS A 62 19.38 -6.37 9.02
C LYS A 62 18.66 -6.89 10.27
N ILE A 63 17.39 -6.54 10.43
CA ILE A 63 16.62 -6.90 11.63
C ILE A 63 15.63 -8.02 11.39
N ALA A 64 15.18 -8.25 10.15
CA ALA A 64 14.32 -9.38 9.81
C ALA A 64 14.54 -9.82 8.37
N ASP A 65 14.39 -11.12 8.11
CA ASP A 65 14.21 -11.66 6.77
C ASP A 65 12.74 -11.54 6.36
N LEU A 66 12.48 -11.12 5.12
CA LEU A 66 11.15 -11.03 4.52
C LEU A 66 11.04 -12.04 3.38
N PRO A 67 9.86 -12.64 3.15
CA PRO A 67 9.72 -13.70 2.17
C PRO A 67 9.81 -13.13 0.75
N ALA A 68 10.93 -13.35 0.07
CA ALA A 68 11.08 -13.13 -1.37
C ALA A 68 11.09 -14.48 -2.11
N GLY A 69 12.17 -15.25 -1.95
CA GLY A 69 12.35 -16.54 -2.63
C GLY A 69 12.39 -16.42 -4.16
N LYS A 70 12.42 -17.56 -4.87
CA LYS A 70 12.43 -17.58 -6.35
C LYS A 70 11.07 -17.25 -6.98
N VAL A 71 9.99 -17.36 -6.22
CA VAL A 71 8.61 -17.12 -6.66
C VAL A 71 8.11 -15.88 -5.95
N ASN A 72 8.28 -14.71 -6.57
CA ASN A 72 8.06 -13.41 -5.92
C ASN A 72 7.46 -12.39 -6.90
N GLN A 73 6.26 -12.65 -7.44
CA GLN A 73 5.58 -11.71 -8.33
C GLN A 73 5.37 -10.34 -7.67
N HIS A 74 4.90 -10.32 -6.42
CA HIS A 74 4.70 -9.09 -5.67
C HIS A 74 5.90 -8.83 -4.74
N TRP A 75 6.90 -8.13 -5.25
CA TRP A 75 8.17 -7.88 -4.55
C TRP A 75 8.13 -6.69 -3.56
N THR A 76 7.12 -5.82 -3.65
CA THR A 76 7.04 -4.61 -2.81
C THR A 76 6.81 -4.97 -1.35
N ARG A 77 7.46 -4.22 -0.45
CA ARG A 77 7.28 -4.34 1.00
C ARG A 77 6.98 -2.95 1.55
N ASN A 78 5.71 -2.63 1.77
CA ASN A 78 5.36 -1.39 2.46
C ASN A 78 5.38 -1.61 3.97
N LEU A 79 5.64 -0.57 4.76
CA LEU A 79 5.60 -0.68 6.23
C LEU A 79 5.11 0.58 6.92
N ILE A 80 4.44 0.39 8.04
CA ILE A 80 4.02 1.46 8.96
C ILE A 80 4.24 1.01 10.42
N ALA A 81 4.33 1.97 11.34
CA ALA A 81 4.29 1.70 12.79
C ALA A 81 2.88 1.93 13.35
N ASN A 82 2.58 1.35 14.51
CA ASN A 82 1.45 1.79 15.34
C ASN A 82 1.77 3.11 16.07
N ALA A 83 0.75 3.71 16.69
CA ALA A 83 0.82 5.06 17.24
C ALA A 83 1.92 5.27 18.32
N ASP A 84 2.25 4.25 19.11
CA ASP A 84 3.30 4.30 20.13
C ASP A 84 4.66 3.78 19.63
N ASN A 85 4.73 3.40 18.35
CA ASN A 85 5.89 2.80 17.70
C ASN A 85 6.39 1.50 18.36
N SER A 86 5.57 0.81 19.13
CA SER A 86 5.92 -0.49 19.73
C SER A 86 5.92 -1.65 18.73
N LYS A 87 5.29 -1.47 17.57
CA LYS A 87 5.16 -2.49 16.52
C LYS A 87 5.33 -1.88 15.12
N ILE A 88 5.93 -2.66 14.23
CA ILE A 88 6.00 -2.41 12.78
C ILE A 88 5.12 -3.44 12.07
N TYR A 89 4.35 -2.96 11.09
CA TYR A 89 3.48 -3.75 10.23
C TYR A 89 4.04 -3.72 8.82
N VAL A 90 4.23 -4.88 8.19
CA VAL A 90 4.83 -5.01 6.85
C VAL A 90 3.86 -5.70 5.92
N ALA A 91 3.52 -5.04 4.81
CA ALA A 91 2.73 -5.62 3.74
C ALA A 91 3.58 -6.56 2.88
N VAL A 92 3.08 -7.77 2.65
CA VAL A 92 3.77 -8.78 1.84
C VAL A 92 2.77 -9.42 0.87
N GLY A 93 2.93 -9.14 -0.43
CA GLY A 93 2.12 -9.77 -1.47
C GLY A 93 2.54 -11.21 -1.78
N CYS A 94 1.64 -11.97 -2.43
CA CYS A 94 1.89 -13.34 -2.89
C CYS A 94 3.01 -13.45 -3.93
N GLY A 95 3.59 -14.64 -4.03
CA GLY A 95 4.58 -15.01 -5.03
C GLY A 95 4.00 -15.35 -6.40
N THR A 96 2.69 -15.66 -6.47
CA THR A 96 1.96 -16.13 -7.65
C THR A 96 0.57 -15.50 -7.76
N ASN A 97 -0.17 -15.74 -8.84
CA ASN A 97 -1.50 -15.16 -8.98
C ASN A 97 -2.51 -15.79 -8.00
N ILE A 98 -2.52 -17.12 -7.92
CA ILE A 98 -3.51 -17.93 -7.18
C ILE A 98 -2.87 -19.15 -6.49
N GLY A 99 -1.58 -19.10 -6.14
CA GLY A 99 -0.87 -20.21 -5.51
C GLY A 99 -0.42 -21.30 -6.48
N GLU A 100 -0.46 -21.06 -7.80
CA GLU A 100 -0.32 -22.11 -8.82
C GLU A 100 1.07 -22.75 -8.92
N LYS A 101 2.06 -22.23 -8.19
CA LYS A 101 3.41 -22.82 -8.08
C LYS A 101 3.64 -23.57 -6.76
N GLY A 102 2.61 -23.74 -5.94
CA GLY A 102 2.69 -24.45 -4.67
C GLY A 102 2.63 -23.50 -3.47
N MET A 103 1.82 -23.86 -2.46
CA MET A 103 1.60 -23.05 -1.26
C MET A 103 2.83 -22.96 -0.35
N GLU A 104 3.80 -23.87 -0.50
CA GLU A 104 5.10 -23.80 0.15
C GLU A 104 5.90 -22.55 -0.26
N HIS A 105 5.61 -21.96 -1.42
CA HIS A 105 6.23 -20.71 -1.88
C HIS A 105 5.52 -19.44 -1.36
N GLU A 106 4.39 -19.62 -0.69
CA GLU A 106 3.49 -18.55 -0.22
C GLU A 106 3.53 -18.38 1.31
N ILE A 107 4.44 -19.06 1.99
CA ILE A 107 4.65 -18.93 3.44
C ILE A 107 4.95 -17.46 3.79
N MET A 108 4.16 -16.91 4.72
CA MET A 108 4.21 -15.50 5.16
C MET A 108 3.93 -14.46 4.04
N LYS A 109 3.46 -14.89 2.88
CA LYS A 109 3.01 -14.01 1.79
C LYS A 109 1.49 -13.89 1.78
N ALA A 110 0.98 -13.00 0.93
CA ALA A 110 -0.41 -12.57 0.92
C ALA A 110 -0.91 -12.20 2.33
N SER A 111 -0.09 -11.42 3.03
CA SER A 111 -0.28 -11.15 4.44
C SER A 111 0.22 -9.78 4.85
N ILE A 112 -0.23 -9.34 6.02
CA ILE A 112 0.42 -8.28 6.78
C ILE A 112 1.14 -8.95 7.94
N LEU A 113 2.45 -8.70 8.06
CA LEU A 113 3.28 -9.17 9.15
C LEU A 113 3.33 -8.11 10.25
N GLU A 114 3.44 -8.53 11.51
CA GLU A 114 3.71 -7.66 12.66
C GLU A 114 5.02 -8.09 13.33
N MET A 115 5.85 -7.14 13.75
CA MET A 115 7.06 -7.39 14.52
C MET A 115 7.42 -6.22 15.46
N ASN A 116 8.31 -6.45 16.42
CA ASN A 116 8.91 -5.39 17.21
C ASN A 116 9.90 -4.56 16.35
N PRO A 117 10.24 -3.30 16.71
CA PRO A 117 11.19 -2.47 15.96
C PRO A 117 12.63 -3.01 15.87
N ASP A 118 12.98 -4.01 16.68
CA ASP A 118 14.25 -4.75 16.57
C ASP A 118 14.16 -6.01 15.70
N GLY A 119 13.00 -6.27 15.09
CA GLY A 119 12.72 -7.44 14.25
C GLY A 119 12.27 -8.68 15.02
N SER A 120 12.31 -8.66 16.36
CA SER A 120 11.85 -9.80 17.17
C SER A 120 10.33 -9.95 17.14
N GLY A 121 9.85 -11.16 17.42
CA GLY A 121 8.41 -11.44 17.54
C GLY A 121 7.63 -11.35 16.23
N ILE A 122 8.30 -11.60 15.09
CA ILE A 122 7.64 -11.63 13.78
C ILE A 122 6.49 -12.66 13.75
N ARG A 123 5.32 -12.24 13.28
CA ARG A 123 4.15 -13.09 13.09
C ARG A 123 3.27 -12.58 11.95
N ILE A 124 2.37 -13.43 11.47
CA ILE A 124 1.28 -13.03 10.58
C ILE A 124 0.22 -12.31 11.41
N TYR A 125 -0.05 -11.04 11.08
CA TYR A 125 -1.13 -10.25 11.69
C TYR A 125 -2.47 -10.52 11.00
N ALA A 126 -2.48 -10.60 9.67
CA ALA A 126 -3.65 -10.98 8.86
C ALA A 126 -3.18 -11.65 7.56
N SER A 127 -3.97 -12.57 7.01
CA SER A 127 -3.61 -13.39 5.85
C SER A 127 -4.72 -13.45 4.81
N GLY A 128 -4.44 -14.05 3.66
CA GLY A 128 -5.38 -14.12 2.54
C GLY A 128 -5.63 -12.78 1.86
N LEU A 129 -4.72 -11.82 2.06
CA LEU A 129 -4.71 -10.52 1.41
C LEU A 129 -3.71 -10.60 0.24
N ARG A 130 -4.17 -10.81 -1.01
CA ARG A 130 -3.29 -11.14 -2.15
C ARG A 130 -2.06 -10.23 -2.26
N ASN A 131 -2.26 -8.91 -2.23
CA ASN A 131 -1.18 -7.93 -2.28
C ASN A 131 -1.58 -6.61 -1.55
N PRO A 132 -1.41 -6.52 -0.21
CA PRO A 132 -1.94 -5.45 0.63
C PRO A 132 -1.02 -4.22 0.71
N VAL A 133 -0.71 -3.58 -0.43
CA VAL A 133 0.37 -2.59 -0.53
C VAL A 133 0.11 -1.34 0.32
N GLY A 134 -1.03 -0.69 0.14
CA GLY A 134 -1.37 0.54 0.87
C GLY A 134 -1.81 0.19 2.29
N MET A 135 -1.27 0.86 3.31
CA MET A 135 -1.66 0.65 4.71
C MET A 135 -1.79 1.98 5.45
N GLY A 136 -2.76 2.07 6.38
CA GLY A 136 -2.94 3.24 7.22
C GLY A 136 -3.87 2.97 8.41
N TRP A 137 -3.69 3.73 9.50
CA TRP A 137 -4.57 3.67 10.66
C TRP A 137 -5.72 4.67 10.51
N ALA A 138 -6.97 4.20 10.63
CA ALA A 138 -8.12 5.08 10.53
C ALA A 138 -8.12 6.13 11.66
N PRO A 139 -8.26 7.44 11.34
CA PRO A 139 -8.19 8.51 12.32
C PRO A 139 -9.15 8.33 13.50
N GLY A 140 -8.67 8.61 14.70
CA GLY A 140 -9.45 8.47 15.93
C GLY A 140 -9.67 7.04 16.40
N THR A 141 -9.04 6.04 15.75
CA THR A 141 -9.18 4.63 16.10
C THR A 141 -7.83 3.91 16.20
N LYS A 142 -7.87 2.62 16.52
CA LYS A 142 -6.73 1.68 16.40
C LYS A 142 -6.95 0.66 15.29
N THR A 143 -7.81 0.97 14.32
CA THR A 143 -8.14 0.05 13.23
C THR A 143 -7.20 0.26 12.08
N LEU A 144 -6.43 -0.78 11.74
CA LEU A 144 -5.61 -0.82 10.54
C LEU A 144 -6.52 -0.99 9.32
N TRP A 145 -6.21 -0.28 8.23
CA TRP A 145 -6.85 -0.44 6.93
C TRP A 145 -5.80 -0.70 5.87
N THR A 146 -6.17 -1.46 4.84
CA THR A 146 -5.28 -1.75 3.71
C THR A 146 -6.01 -1.75 2.37
N ALA A 147 -5.31 -1.30 1.32
CA ALA A 147 -5.71 -1.44 -0.07
C ALA A 147 -5.03 -2.70 -0.66
N VAL A 148 -5.83 -3.58 -1.28
CA VAL A 148 -5.38 -4.88 -1.78
C VAL A 148 -5.62 -4.99 -3.28
N ASN A 149 -4.62 -5.49 -4.00
CA ASN A 149 -4.72 -5.80 -5.43
C ASN A 149 -5.14 -7.26 -5.59
N GLU A 150 -6.27 -7.51 -6.26
CA GLU A 150 -6.88 -8.84 -6.39
C GLU A 150 -6.40 -9.63 -7.61
N ARG A 151 -6.85 -10.88 -7.71
CA ARG A 151 -6.36 -11.88 -8.68
C ARG A 151 -6.72 -11.55 -10.12
N ASP A 152 -5.82 -11.96 -11.00
CA ASP A 152 -5.93 -11.78 -12.44
C ASP A 152 -6.64 -12.97 -13.10
N GLY A 153 -7.14 -12.75 -14.32
CA GLY A 153 -7.58 -13.82 -15.24
C GLY A 153 -9.01 -14.33 -15.05
N LEU A 154 -9.89 -13.53 -14.45
CA LEU A 154 -11.35 -13.79 -14.35
C LEU A 154 -12.20 -12.87 -15.24
N GLY A 155 -11.54 -12.13 -16.14
CA GLY A 155 -12.18 -11.19 -17.07
C GLY A 155 -12.03 -9.74 -16.65
N ASP A 156 -12.62 -8.83 -17.42
CA ASP A 156 -12.43 -7.38 -17.26
C ASP A 156 -13.11 -6.80 -16.01
N GLU A 157 -14.18 -7.45 -15.53
CA GLU A 157 -15.02 -6.95 -14.44
C GLU A 157 -14.83 -7.72 -13.13
N LEU A 158 -13.96 -8.74 -13.09
CA LEU A 158 -13.62 -9.48 -11.89
C LEU A 158 -12.10 -9.69 -11.81
N VAL A 159 -11.48 -9.59 -10.63
CA VAL A 159 -12.06 -9.38 -9.29
C VAL A 159 -11.77 -7.95 -8.83
N PRO A 160 -12.67 -7.29 -8.07
CA PRO A 160 -12.40 -5.95 -7.57
C PRO A 160 -11.19 -5.91 -6.63
N ASP A 161 -10.30 -4.95 -6.87
CA ASP A 161 -9.40 -4.47 -5.83
C ASP A 161 -10.23 -3.87 -4.69
N TYR A 162 -9.66 -3.80 -3.49
CA TYR A 162 -10.46 -3.39 -2.33
C TYR A 162 -9.71 -2.63 -1.26
N LEU A 163 -10.47 -1.81 -0.53
CA LEU A 163 -10.05 -1.22 0.74
C LEU A 163 -10.80 -1.93 1.86
N THR A 164 -10.08 -2.40 2.89
CA THR A 164 -10.69 -3.15 3.99
C THR A 164 -10.05 -2.86 5.33
N SER A 165 -10.85 -2.96 6.39
CA SER A 165 -10.39 -2.97 7.77
C SER A 165 -9.69 -4.30 8.06
N VAL A 166 -8.49 -4.23 8.64
CA VAL A 166 -7.66 -5.39 8.93
C VAL A 166 -7.95 -5.88 10.34
N LYS A 167 -8.38 -7.14 10.45
CA LYS A 167 -8.61 -7.84 11.71
C LYS A 167 -7.39 -8.68 12.04
N GLU A 168 -6.93 -8.59 13.27
CA GLU A 168 -5.90 -9.50 13.78
C GLU A 168 -6.36 -10.96 13.66
N ASN A 169 -5.48 -11.82 13.13
CA ASN A 169 -5.73 -13.21 12.75
C ASN A 169 -6.85 -13.40 11.70
N GLY A 170 -7.27 -12.33 11.02
CA GLY A 170 -8.27 -12.39 9.97
C GLY A 170 -7.73 -13.05 8.69
N PHE A 171 -8.60 -13.80 8.00
CA PHE A 171 -8.34 -14.40 6.70
C PHE A 171 -9.27 -13.80 5.64
N TYR A 172 -8.71 -13.30 4.55
CA TYR A 172 -9.45 -12.53 3.51
C TYR A 172 -9.67 -13.31 2.20
N GLY A 173 -9.47 -14.63 2.24
CA GLY A 173 -9.92 -15.54 1.18
C GLY A 173 -8.83 -16.01 0.23
N TRP A 174 -7.81 -15.19 -0.08
CA TRP A 174 -6.77 -15.62 -1.00
C TRP A 174 -5.97 -16.84 -0.46
N PRO A 175 -5.65 -17.86 -1.29
CA PRO A 175 -5.96 -17.95 -2.72
C PRO A 175 -7.34 -18.55 -3.03
N TYR A 176 -7.99 -19.18 -2.06
CA TYR A 176 -9.15 -20.07 -2.22
C TYR A 176 -10.43 -19.36 -2.72
N SER A 177 -10.66 -18.14 -2.25
CA SER A 177 -11.85 -17.36 -2.60
C SER A 177 -11.53 -15.88 -2.77
N TYR A 178 -12.40 -15.17 -3.47
CA TYR A 178 -12.39 -13.71 -3.55
C TYR A 178 -13.66 -13.13 -2.94
N TRP A 179 -13.58 -11.86 -2.55
CA TRP A 179 -14.73 -11.07 -2.10
C TRP A 179 -15.63 -11.78 -1.06
N GLY A 180 -15.00 -12.40 -0.06
CA GLY A 180 -15.69 -13.33 0.84
C GLY A 180 -15.54 -14.77 0.38
N ASN A 181 -16.65 -15.50 0.23
CA ASN A 181 -16.64 -16.94 -0.03
C ASN A 181 -16.86 -17.31 -1.51
N HIS A 182 -16.62 -16.39 -2.46
CA HIS A 182 -16.67 -16.73 -3.88
C HIS A 182 -15.47 -17.58 -4.26
N ILE A 183 -15.68 -18.89 -4.35
CA ILE A 183 -14.62 -19.87 -4.61
C ILE A 183 -13.99 -19.64 -5.98
N ASP A 184 -12.66 -19.61 -6.03
CA ASP A 184 -11.89 -19.62 -7.29
C ASP A 184 -11.58 -21.05 -7.69
N THR A 185 -12.35 -21.58 -8.65
CA THR A 185 -12.22 -22.97 -9.11
C THR A 185 -10.92 -23.26 -9.87
N ARG A 186 -10.08 -22.25 -10.12
CA ARG A 186 -8.76 -22.42 -10.75
C ARG A 186 -7.70 -22.89 -9.75
N VAL A 187 -7.93 -22.72 -8.44
CA VAL A 187 -7.02 -23.18 -7.39
C VAL A 187 -7.10 -24.69 -7.25
N LYS A 188 -5.99 -25.38 -7.54
CA LYS A 188 -5.93 -26.85 -7.54
C LYS A 188 -5.95 -27.45 -6.13
N GLU A 189 -5.19 -26.87 -5.21
CA GLU A 189 -5.06 -27.35 -3.83
C GLU A 189 -6.00 -26.59 -2.90
N MET A 190 -7.31 -26.79 -3.10
CA MET A 190 -8.35 -26.11 -2.34
C MET A 190 -8.34 -26.53 -0.86
N LYS A 191 -8.57 -25.57 0.04
CA LYS A 191 -8.83 -25.79 1.48
C LYS A 191 -10.14 -25.14 1.90
N PRO A 192 -11.30 -25.75 1.58
CA PRO A 192 -12.61 -25.13 1.83
C PRO A 192 -12.86 -24.78 3.29
N GLU A 193 -12.28 -25.53 4.23
CA GLU A 193 -12.39 -25.31 5.68
C GLU A 193 -11.85 -23.95 6.13
N MET A 194 -10.95 -23.33 5.36
CA MET A 194 -10.44 -21.98 5.63
C MET A 194 -11.50 -20.89 5.38
N LEU A 195 -12.58 -21.21 4.66
CA LEU A 195 -13.61 -20.26 4.24
C LEU A 195 -14.73 -20.08 5.27
N ASP A 196 -14.80 -20.90 6.31
CA ASP A 196 -15.85 -20.83 7.33
C ASP A 196 -15.87 -19.47 8.06
N ASN A 197 -14.73 -18.79 8.15
CA ASN A 197 -14.56 -17.50 8.81
C ASN A 197 -13.90 -16.45 7.90
N VAL A 198 -14.09 -16.56 6.58
CA VAL A 198 -13.52 -15.59 5.63
C VAL A 198 -14.11 -14.20 5.86
N VAL A 199 -13.24 -13.20 5.91
CA VAL A 199 -13.62 -11.80 6.04
C VAL A 199 -13.97 -11.25 4.66
N VAL A 200 -15.18 -10.74 4.51
CA VAL A 200 -15.60 -10.00 3.32
C VAL A 200 -14.95 -8.61 3.35
N PRO A 201 -14.28 -8.16 2.28
CA PRO A 201 -13.76 -6.80 2.18
C PRO A 201 -14.83 -5.71 2.33
N ASP A 202 -14.43 -4.53 2.83
CA ASP A 202 -15.38 -3.45 3.15
C ASP A 202 -15.76 -2.56 1.95
N VAL A 203 -14.83 -2.27 1.03
CA VAL A 203 -15.02 -1.29 -0.04
C VAL A 203 -14.48 -1.80 -1.37
N ASP A 204 -15.34 -1.80 -2.39
CA ASP A 204 -15.00 -2.14 -3.78
C ASP A 204 -14.30 -0.94 -4.43
N LEU A 205 -13.07 -1.13 -4.89
CA LEU A 205 -12.28 -0.10 -5.58
C LEU A 205 -12.27 -0.28 -7.09
N GLY A 206 -12.98 -1.29 -7.61
CA GLY A 206 -13.02 -1.66 -9.02
C GLY A 206 -11.95 -2.67 -9.41
N SER A 207 -12.27 -3.48 -10.42
CA SER A 207 -11.38 -4.52 -10.94
C SER A 207 -10.18 -3.92 -11.66
N HIS A 208 -9.01 -4.51 -11.40
CA HIS A 208 -7.73 -4.19 -12.05
C HIS A 208 -7.25 -2.75 -11.83
N THR A 209 -7.72 -2.03 -10.81
CA THR A 209 -7.32 -0.62 -10.59
C THR A 209 -5.88 -0.45 -10.11
N ALA A 210 -5.29 -1.52 -9.60
CA ALA A 210 -3.97 -1.58 -9.01
C ALA A 210 -3.80 -0.56 -7.87
N SER A 211 -4.58 -0.73 -6.81
CA SER A 211 -4.61 0.21 -5.67
C SER A 211 -3.37 0.07 -4.78
N LEU A 212 -2.41 1.02 -4.86
CA LEU A 212 -1.10 0.93 -4.20
C LEU A 212 -0.93 1.87 -3.00
N GLY A 213 -1.38 3.11 -3.12
CA GLY A 213 -1.20 4.14 -2.10
C GLY A 213 -2.45 4.30 -1.24
N LEU A 214 -2.27 4.52 0.07
CA LEU A 214 -3.35 4.80 1.01
C LEU A 214 -2.89 5.89 1.98
N ALA A 215 -3.66 6.98 2.07
CA ALA A 215 -3.48 8.01 3.09
C ALA A 215 -4.82 8.45 3.67
N PHE A 216 -4.94 8.42 4.99
CA PHE A 216 -6.04 9.10 5.67
C PHE A 216 -5.78 10.60 5.78
N TYR A 217 -6.81 11.40 5.58
CA TYR A 217 -6.70 12.86 5.60
C TYR A 217 -7.21 13.46 6.90
N THR A 218 -6.32 14.02 7.72
CA THR A 218 -6.68 14.72 8.96
C THR A 218 -6.40 16.23 8.91
N GLY A 219 -5.93 16.71 7.75
CA GLY A 219 -5.71 18.12 7.48
C GLY A 219 -7.00 18.92 7.36
N LYS A 220 -6.85 20.24 7.28
CA LYS A 220 -7.97 21.18 7.13
C LYS A 220 -7.93 21.99 5.83
N ALA A 221 -6.88 21.81 5.03
CA ALA A 221 -6.65 22.58 3.81
C ALA A 221 -7.65 22.23 2.70
N PHE A 222 -8.01 20.95 2.56
CA PHE A 222 -9.06 20.51 1.65
C PHE A 222 -10.47 20.74 2.23
N PRO A 223 -11.50 20.84 1.36
CA PRO A 223 -12.90 20.94 1.78
C PRO A 223 -13.29 19.92 2.85
N GLU A 224 -14.24 20.29 3.72
CA GLU A 224 -14.63 19.49 4.88
C GLU A 224 -15.04 18.06 4.53
N LYS A 225 -15.65 17.83 3.36
CA LYS A 225 -16.03 16.49 2.89
C LYS A 225 -14.88 15.49 2.82
N TYR A 226 -13.63 15.96 2.67
CA TYR A 226 -12.46 15.11 2.58
C TYR A 226 -11.86 14.75 3.96
N ARG A 227 -12.29 15.42 5.03
CA ARG A 227 -11.72 15.24 6.36
C ARG A 227 -12.08 13.87 6.91
N ASN A 228 -11.08 13.23 7.52
CA ASN A 228 -11.09 11.90 8.10
C ASN A 228 -11.34 10.75 7.13
N GLY A 229 -11.50 11.00 5.83
CA GLY A 229 -11.59 9.97 4.79
C GLY A 229 -10.24 9.48 4.30
N ALA A 230 -10.28 8.53 3.36
CA ALA A 230 -9.10 7.89 2.80
C ALA A 230 -8.91 8.28 1.33
N PHE A 231 -7.70 8.67 0.96
CA PHE A 231 -7.28 8.79 -0.43
C PHE A 231 -6.54 7.53 -0.86
N ILE A 232 -6.93 6.97 -2.01
CA ILE A 232 -6.32 5.78 -2.59
C ILE A 232 -5.70 6.13 -3.94
N ALA A 233 -4.41 5.86 -4.10
CA ALA A 233 -3.72 5.98 -5.39
C ALA A 233 -3.86 4.68 -6.19
N GLN A 234 -4.51 4.77 -7.35
CA GLN A 234 -4.77 3.67 -8.27
C GLN A 234 -3.78 3.74 -9.44
N HIS A 235 -2.85 2.78 -9.48
CA HIS A 235 -1.73 2.73 -10.42
C HIS A 235 -2.13 2.38 -11.84
N GLY A 236 -3.27 1.69 -11.98
CA GLY A 236 -3.90 1.40 -13.26
C GLY A 236 -3.69 -0.03 -13.79
N SER A 237 -4.69 -0.50 -14.52
CA SER A 237 -4.76 -1.85 -15.09
C SER A 237 -3.71 -2.11 -16.15
N TRP A 238 -3.20 -3.34 -16.23
CA TRP A 238 -2.47 -3.83 -17.42
C TRP A 238 -3.19 -5.00 -18.10
N ASN A 239 -4.19 -5.60 -17.43
CA ASN A 239 -4.84 -6.84 -17.82
C ASN A 239 -6.35 -6.66 -18.05
N ARG A 240 -6.73 -5.58 -18.75
CA ARG A 240 -8.13 -5.24 -19.05
C ARG A 240 -8.23 -4.57 -20.42
N LYS A 241 -9.32 -4.80 -21.17
CA LYS A 241 -9.50 -4.20 -22.51
C LYS A 241 -9.64 -2.67 -22.48
N LEU A 242 -10.38 -2.15 -21.51
CA LEU A 242 -10.48 -0.72 -21.26
C LEU A 242 -9.70 -0.40 -19.99
N LEU A 243 -8.88 0.65 -20.03
CA LEU A 243 -8.09 1.03 -18.86
C LEU A 243 -8.98 1.34 -17.64
N SER A 244 -8.55 0.87 -16.47
CA SER A 244 -9.18 1.07 -15.17
C SER A 244 -8.13 1.59 -14.18
N GLY A 245 -8.52 2.42 -13.21
CA GLY A 245 -7.60 3.10 -12.29
C GLY A 245 -6.99 4.37 -12.89
N TYR A 246 -5.67 4.55 -12.77
CA TYR A 246 -4.94 5.74 -13.24
C TYR A 246 -5.47 7.05 -12.63
N LYS A 247 -5.68 7.05 -11.32
CA LYS A 247 -6.28 8.18 -10.60
C LYS A 247 -6.02 8.10 -9.11
N VAL A 248 -6.40 9.16 -8.40
CA VAL A 248 -6.64 9.10 -6.96
C VAL A 248 -8.14 9.13 -6.73
N VAL A 249 -8.62 8.20 -5.92
CA VAL A 249 -10.01 8.19 -5.44
C VAL A 249 -10.06 8.56 -3.95
N PHE A 250 -11.21 9.02 -3.50
CA PHE A 250 -11.53 9.32 -2.12
C PHE A 250 -12.63 8.40 -1.61
N VAL A 251 -12.47 7.86 -0.41
CA VAL A 251 -13.49 7.09 0.31
C VAL A 251 -13.90 7.90 1.55
N PRO A 252 -15.17 8.33 1.66
CA PRO A 252 -15.69 8.99 2.85
C PRO A 252 -15.66 8.05 4.05
N PHE A 253 -15.31 8.58 5.23
CA PHE A 253 -15.31 7.82 6.48
C PHE A 253 -16.13 8.52 7.56
N SER A 254 -16.74 7.71 8.43
CA SER A 254 -17.40 8.15 9.66
C SER A 254 -17.14 7.12 10.75
N ASN A 255 -16.72 7.58 11.93
CA ASN A 255 -16.44 6.72 13.09
C ASN A 255 -15.51 5.52 12.78
N GLY A 256 -14.47 5.76 11.98
CA GLY A 256 -13.47 4.75 11.61
C GLY A 256 -13.93 3.71 10.58
N LYS A 257 -15.08 3.91 9.94
CA LYS A 257 -15.64 3.05 8.88
C LYS A 257 -15.89 3.82 7.61
N ALA A 258 -15.83 3.15 6.47
CA ALA A 258 -16.29 3.71 5.20
C ALA A 258 -17.78 4.09 5.30
N ALA A 259 -18.14 5.26 4.79
CA ALA A 259 -19.43 5.91 5.03
C ALA A 259 -20.08 6.50 3.77
N GLY A 260 -19.63 6.09 2.58
CA GLY A 260 -20.16 6.58 1.32
C GLY A 260 -19.54 5.89 0.11
N PRO A 261 -20.03 6.22 -1.10
CA PRO A 261 -19.45 5.71 -2.33
C PRO A 261 -18.03 6.24 -2.53
N VAL A 262 -17.24 5.50 -3.30
CA VAL A 262 -15.93 5.94 -3.78
C VAL A 262 -16.12 7.11 -4.75
N GLU A 263 -15.36 8.19 -4.57
CA GLU A 263 -15.39 9.40 -5.39
C GLU A 263 -14.06 9.57 -6.13
N ASP A 264 -14.10 9.99 -7.39
CA ASP A 264 -12.90 10.44 -8.09
C ASP A 264 -12.38 11.76 -7.47
N PHE A 265 -11.08 11.80 -7.17
CA PHE A 265 -10.43 12.99 -6.58
C PHE A 265 -9.43 13.65 -7.54
N LEU A 266 -8.54 12.86 -8.15
CA LEU A 266 -7.57 13.34 -9.13
C LEU A 266 -7.56 12.40 -10.33
N THR A 267 -7.97 12.88 -11.49
CA THR A 267 -8.06 12.12 -12.75
C THR A 267 -7.24 12.81 -13.84
N GLY A 268 -7.29 12.30 -15.08
CA GLY A 268 -6.60 12.90 -16.23
C GLY A 268 -5.23 12.29 -16.55
N PHE A 269 -4.92 11.12 -16.00
CA PHE A 269 -3.69 10.38 -16.31
C PHE A 269 -3.80 9.47 -17.54
N VAL A 270 -4.99 9.33 -18.13
CA VAL A 270 -5.23 8.49 -19.32
C VAL A 270 -5.42 9.40 -20.53
N GLU A 271 -4.65 9.16 -21.58
CA GLU A 271 -4.77 9.87 -22.86
C GLU A 271 -5.88 9.27 -23.71
N ASP A 272 -5.82 7.96 -23.94
CA ASP A 272 -6.81 7.20 -24.69
C ASP A 272 -7.15 5.91 -23.93
N PRO A 273 -8.37 5.76 -23.37
CA PRO A 273 -8.73 4.59 -22.56
C PRO A 273 -8.84 3.28 -23.35
N GLN A 274 -8.78 3.34 -24.69
CA GLN A 274 -8.78 2.15 -25.56
C GLN A 274 -7.36 1.68 -25.91
N LYS A 275 -6.33 2.43 -25.52
CA LYS A 275 -4.92 2.13 -25.76
C LYS A 275 -4.15 2.17 -24.45
N ASP A 276 -2.96 1.61 -24.44
CA ASP A 276 -2.05 1.68 -23.27
C ASP A 276 -1.29 3.04 -23.18
N GLU A 277 -1.94 4.13 -23.59
CA GLU A 277 -1.39 5.49 -23.65
C GLU A 277 -1.80 6.28 -22.40
N VAL A 278 -0.83 6.50 -21.48
CA VAL A 278 -1.05 7.14 -20.18
C VAL A 278 0.03 8.18 -19.87
N TYR A 279 -0.37 9.26 -19.21
CA TYR A 279 0.51 10.36 -18.79
C TYR A 279 1.18 10.12 -17.43
N GLY A 280 0.70 9.15 -16.65
CA GLY A 280 1.28 8.84 -15.35
C GLY A 280 0.59 7.70 -14.63
N ARG A 281 1.21 7.16 -13.59
CA ARG A 281 0.70 6.04 -12.79
C ARG A 281 0.82 6.36 -11.30
N PRO A 282 -0.26 6.82 -10.65
CA PRO A 282 -0.25 7.09 -9.22
C PRO A 282 0.18 5.89 -8.38
N THR A 283 1.20 6.04 -7.52
CA THR A 283 1.75 4.95 -6.71
C THR A 283 1.60 5.21 -5.21
N GLY A 284 2.39 6.12 -4.65
CA GLY A 284 2.40 6.46 -3.22
C GLY A 284 1.67 7.77 -2.96
N ILE A 285 0.99 7.87 -1.82
CA ILE A 285 0.29 9.09 -1.42
C ILE A 285 0.50 9.35 0.07
N ILE A 286 0.79 10.60 0.44
CA ILE A 286 1.00 10.99 1.84
C ILE A 286 0.54 12.44 2.06
N MET A 287 0.03 12.73 3.25
CA MET A 287 -0.33 14.08 3.66
C MET A 287 0.86 14.81 4.27
N LEU A 288 1.09 16.06 3.85
CA LEU A 288 2.07 16.96 4.44
C LEU A 288 1.50 17.72 5.64
N PRO A 289 2.34 18.27 6.54
CA PRO A 289 1.89 19.02 7.71
C PRO A 289 1.01 20.24 7.40
N ASP A 290 1.15 20.84 6.22
CA ASP A 290 0.33 21.96 5.75
C ASP A 290 -1.07 21.52 5.25
N GLY A 291 -1.36 20.21 5.24
CA GLY A 291 -2.60 19.62 4.77
C GLY A 291 -2.68 19.44 3.25
N SER A 292 -1.60 19.67 2.50
CA SER A 292 -1.48 19.24 1.10
C SER A 292 -1.16 17.74 1.01
N LEU A 293 -1.36 17.15 -0.17
CA LEU A 293 -0.94 15.77 -0.44
C LEU A 293 0.27 15.75 -1.37
N LEU A 294 1.18 14.81 -1.15
CA LEU A 294 2.14 14.37 -2.16
C LEU A 294 1.67 13.07 -2.79
N LEU A 295 1.78 12.99 -4.12
CA LEU A 295 1.51 11.80 -4.90
C LEU A 295 2.74 11.47 -5.75
N THR A 296 3.23 10.24 -5.66
CA THR A 296 4.30 9.76 -6.55
C THR A 296 3.72 9.12 -7.81
N ASP A 297 4.42 9.30 -8.91
CA ASP A 297 4.17 8.66 -10.19
C ASP A 297 5.48 8.00 -10.66
N ASP A 298 5.51 6.67 -10.61
CA ASP A 298 6.72 5.91 -10.96
C ASP A 298 6.96 5.79 -12.46
N LYS A 299 5.92 5.96 -13.29
CA LYS A 299 6.04 5.91 -14.75
C LYS A 299 6.80 7.11 -15.29
N THR A 300 6.55 8.29 -14.75
CA THR A 300 7.19 9.54 -15.19
C THR A 300 8.29 10.04 -14.25
N ASN A 301 8.51 9.37 -13.11
CA ASN A 301 9.43 9.80 -12.06
C ASN A 301 9.08 11.20 -11.51
N THR A 302 7.78 11.44 -11.33
CA THR A 302 7.22 12.72 -10.88
C THR A 302 6.70 12.61 -9.44
N ILE A 303 6.84 13.69 -8.68
CA ILE A 303 6.14 13.87 -7.40
C ILE A 303 5.25 15.08 -7.56
N TRP A 304 3.94 14.85 -7.48
CA TRP A 304 2.91 15.88 -7.54
C TRP A 304 2.62 16.39 -6.13
N ARG A 305 2.47 17.70 -5.98
CA ARG A 305 1.87 18.31 -4.79
C ARG A 305 0.46 18.75 -5.11
N ILE A 306 -0.51 18.29 -4.32
CA ILE A 306 -1.92 18.59 -4.48
C ILE A 306 -2.34 19.47 -3.32
N SER A 307 -2.68 20.72 -3.61
CA SER A 307 -3.11 21.71 -2.62
C SER A 307 -4.41 22.36 -3.06
N ALA A 308 -5.32 22.61 -2.11
CA ALA A 308 -6.48 23.45 -2.37
C ALA A 308 -6.03 24.92 -2.43
N SER A 309 -6.41 25.62 -3.49
CA SER A 309 -6.27 27.08 -3.56
C SER A 309 -7.46 27.70 -2.84
N GLY A 310 -7.23 28.32 -1.67
CA GLY A 310 -8.17 29.20 -0.94
C GLY A 310 -9.64 28.75 -0.89
N ALA A 311 -10.06 28.23 0.26
CA ALA A 311 -11.48 28.25 0.63
C ALA A 311 -11.89 29.66 1.06
#